data_AF-A0AAE0BHI6-F1
#
_entry.id   AF-A0AAE0BHI6-F1
#
_cell.length_a   1.000
_cell.length_b   1.000
_cell.length_c   1.000
_cell.angle_alpha   90.00
_cell.angle_beta   90.00
_cell.angle_gamma   90.00
#
_symmetry.space_group_name_H-M   'P 1'
#
loop_
_entity.id
_entity.type
_entity.pdbx_description
1 polymer ?
#
loop_
_entity_poly.entity_id
_entity_poly.type
_entity_poly.pdbx_seq_one_letter_code
_entity_poly.pdbx_strand_id
1 'polypeptide(L)'
;MIPNRESRDFQFSSLIFVRRLSKASEVPRAAILQVARNVPLRQKTTLGQVSARGNWTPPSGDDMKGAASSEVGGAMGGAVLGGLIAGPFGAIWGASVGAGFGGNARAEREAEAAQEAEMKRLGLTPEIAAMAAEAVRDLKEAELALELSIRAFDSQRALCVGLERAAQEAYAAAEEAMAAGKEEDAKASLLRRRALTDELEAATADLSTAERRASRDQDNIKIISQRATQIEEIVKANREGRELPASDYSALYNNPARTDRWDATVQDYEEEDPLMKQFRKLEEDDKRRGS
;
A
#
# COMPACT_ATOMS: atom_id res chain seq x y z
N MET A 1 -69.21 9.90 -8.21
CA MET A 1 -67.91 9.62 -8.85
C MET A 1 -66.82 10.03 -7.88
N ILE A 2 -66.19 9.06 -7.22
CA ILE A 2 -65.18 9.25 -6.18
C ILE A 2 -63.85 8.82 -6.80
N PRO A 3 -62.81 9.67 -6.83
CA PRO A 3 -61.52 9.25 -7.35
C PRO A 3 -60.75 8.43 -6.32
N ASN A 4 -60.10 7.39 -6.86
CA ASN A 4 -59.42 6.30 -6.20
C ASN A 4 -58.15 6.78 -5.45
N ARG A 5 -57.91 6.25 -4.24
CA ARG A 5 -56.95 6.78 -3.25
C ARG A 5 -55.72 5.90 -3.03
N GLU A 6 -55.33 5.08 -4.01
CA GLU A 6 -54.30 4.03 -3.85
C GLU A 6 -52.91 4.32 -4.47
N SER A 7 -52.66 5.51 -5.03
CA SER A 7 -51.40 5.78 -5.75
C SER A 7 -50.36 6.63 -4.99
N ARG A 8 -50.52 6.86 -3.68
CA ARG A 8 -49.61 7.74 -2.91
C ARG A 8 -48.63 7.05 -1.95
N ASP A 9 -48.72 5.74 -1.75
CA ASP A 9 -47.88 5.07 -0.74
C ASP A 9 -46.57 4.48 -1.28
N PHE A 10 -46.32 4.54 -2.60
CA PHE A 10 -45.09 4.01 -3.19
C PHE A 10 -43.92 4.99 -3.31
N GLN A 11 -44.08 6.27 -2.93
CA GLN A 11 -43.00 7.27 -2.99
C GLN A 11 -42.42 7.70 -1.64
N PHE A 12 -42.97 7.24 -0.51
CA PHE A 12 -42.45 7.62 0.81
C PHE A 12 -41.49 6.60 1.45
N SER A 13 -41.35 5.39 0.88
CA SER A 13 -40.47 4.35 1.46
C SER A 13 -39.00 4.45 1.02
N SER A 14 -38.70 5.07 -0.13
CA SER A 14 -37.31 5.21 -0.61
C SER A 14 -36.55 6.37 0.06
N LEU A 15 -37.25 7.36 0.64
CA LEU A 15 -36.61 8.50 1.32
C LEU A 15 -36.18 8.22 2.76
N ILE A 16 -36.69 7.17 3.40
CA ILE A 16 -36.34 6.84 4.79
C ILE A 16 -35.10 5.93 4.85
N PHE A 17 -34.83 5.15 3.80
CA PHE A 17 -33.68 4.24 3.79
C PHE A 17 -32.34 4.96 3.53
N VAL A 18 -32.33 6.03 2.72
CA VAL A 18 -31.12 6.83 2.47
C VAL A 18 -30.70 7.65 3.70
N ARG A 19 -31.65 8.01 4.57
CA ARG A 19 -31.35 8.81 5.78
C ARG A 19 -30.78 7.98 6.93
N ARG A 20 -30.85 6.64 6.87
CA ARG A 20 -30.34 5.76 7.94
C ARG A 20 -28.92 5.26 7.69
N LEU A 21 -28.41 5.34 6.45
CA LEU A 21 -27.00 5.08 6.15
C LEU A 21 -26.10 6.31 6.34
N SER A 22 -26.68 7.53 6.38
CA SER A 22 -25.94 8.78 6.63
C SER A 22 -25.50 8.99 8.09
N LYS A 23 -25.94 8.15 9.04
CA LYS A 23 -25.56 8.27 10.47
C LYS A 23 -24.49 7.27 10.93
N ALA A 24 -24.09 6.33 10.07
CA ALA A 24 -23.06 5.34 10.39
C ALA A 24 -21.65 5.74 9.90
N SER A 25 -21.52 6.83 9.14
CA SER A 25 -20.24 7.32 8.61
C SER A 25 -19.81 8.69 9.18
N GLU A 26 -20.40 9.14 10.29
CA GLU A 26 -19.84 10.23 11.09
C GLU A 26 -18.59 9.74 11.84
N VAL A 27 -17.54 9.41 11.09
CA VAL A 27 -16.18 9.66 11.56
C VAL A 27 -16.10 11.17 11.70
N PRO A 28 -15.87 11.71 12.91
CA PRO A 28 -15.92 13.15 13.11
C PRO A 28 -14.89 13.80 12.19
N ARG A 29 -15.35 14.65 11.26
CA ARG A 29 -14.50 15.47 10.37
C ARG A 29 -13.45 16.29 11.15
N ALA A 30 -13.66 16.49 12.45
CA ALA A 30 -12.70 17.08 13.38
C ALA A 30 -11.44 16.21 13.63
N ALA A 31 -11.52 14.88 13.54
CA ALA A 31 -10.38 13.97 13.73
C ALA A 31 -9.48 13.91 12.48
N ILE A 32 -10.06 13.92 11.28
CA ILE A 32 -9.32 13.96 10.00
C ILE A 32 -8.58 15.31 9.85
N LEU A 33 -9.15 16.41 10.35
CA LEU A 33 -8.49 17.72 10.40
C LEU A 33 -7.46 17.88 11.52
N GLN A 34 -7.51 17.06 12.58
CA GLN A 34 -6.50 17.08 13.66
C GLN A 34 -5.22 16.32 13.28
N VAL A 35 -5.32 15.23 12.53
CA VAL A 35 -4.15 14.49 12.03
C VAL A 35 -3.40 15.29 10.96
N ALA A 36 -4.11 16.09 10.15
CA ALA A 36 -3.50 16.98 9.16
C ALA A 36 -2.79 18.22 9.77
N ARG A 37 -3.02 18.56 11.04
CA ARG A 37 -2.44 19.75 11.71
C ARG A 37 -1.13 19.52 12.46
N ASN A 38 -0.74 18.26 12.71
CA ASN A 38 0.46 17.93 13.49
C ASN A 38 1.67 17.49 12.65
N VAL A 39 1.63 17.69 11.33
CA VAL A 39 2.82 17.55 10.48
C VAL A 39 3.57 18.90 10.50
N PRO A 40 4.77 18.99 11.08
CA PRO A 40 5.52 20.24 11.12
C PRO A 40 5.96 20.66 9.70
N LEU A 41 5.24 21.62 9.11
CA LEU A 41 5.65 22.31 7.89
C LEU A 41 6.71 23.37 8.24
N ARG A 42 8.00 23.02 8.15
CA ARG A 42 9.15 23.94 7.91
C ARG A 42 10.38 23.07 7.63
N GLN A 43 11.07 23.18 6.49
CA GLN A 43 11.73 24.41 6.06
C GLN A 43 11.57 24.71 4.56
N LYS A 44 11.66 26.01 4.27
CA LYS A 44 11.67 26.61 2.93
C LYS A 44 12.96 26.23 2.20
N THR A 45 12.84 25.47 1.13
CA THR A 45 13.78 25.52 0.01
C THR A 45 13.12 26.31 -1.12
N THR A 46 13.59 27.53 -1.27
CA THR A 46 13.42 28.34 -2.48
C THR A 46 14.06 27.61 -3.66
N LEU A 47 13.27 27.22 -4.66
CA LEU A 47 13.51 27.43 -6.10
C LEU A 47 12.54 26.58 -6.93
N GLY A 48 12.05 27.15 -8.03
CA GLY A 48 11.36 26.41 -9.09
C GLY A 48 9.91 26.83 -9.33
N GLN A 49 9.69 28.05 -9.82
CA GLN A 49 8.51 28.32 -10.64
C GLN A 49 8.56 27.36 -11.85
N VAL A 50 7.57 26.49 -11.99
CA VAL A 50 7.36 25.73 -13.23
C VAL A 50 6.01 26.12 -13.80
N SER A 51 6.13 26.71 -14.99
CA SER A 51 5.06 27.15 -15.88
C SER A 51 4.16 25.99 -16.29
N ALA A 52 2.87 26.29 -16.38
CA ALA A 52 1.91 25.47 -17.09
C ALA A 52 2.29 25.34 -18.58
N ARG A 53 2.44 24.09 -19.05
CA ARG A 53 2.03 23.51 -20.34
C ARG A 53 2.93 22.31 -20.64
N GLY A 54 2.29 21.24 -21.09
CA GLY A 54 2.86 19.90 -21.14
C GLY A 54 4.13 19.78 -21.97
N ASN A 55 5.16 19.24 -21.34
CA ASN A 55 6.08 18.28 -21.95
C ASN A 55 6.74 17.49 -20.82
N TRP A 56 6.28 16.27 -20.57
CA TRP A 56 6.88 15.40 -19.55
C TRP A 56 8.22 14.89 -20.08
N THR A 57 9.29 15.27 -19.40
CA THR A 57 10.63 14.70 -19.59
C THR A 57 10.92 13.81 -18.38
N PRO A 58 11.37 12.55 -18.58
CA PRO A 58 11.74 11.70 -17.45
C PRO A 58 12.93 12.32 -16.70
N PRO A 59 12.93 12.29 -15.36
CA PRO A 59 14.04 12.81 -14.56
C PRO A 59 15.33 12.03 -14.87
N SER A 60 16.45 12.74 -14.98
CA SER A 60 17.76 12.15 -15.19
C SER A 60 18.30 11.54 -13.89
N GLY A 61 19.15 10.53 -13.98
CA GLY A 61 19.56 9.65 -12.87
C GLY A 61 20.23 10.32 -11.66
N ASP A 62 20.54 11.61 -11.71
CA ASP A 62 21.09 12.38 -10.59
C ASP A 62 20.00 12.95 -9.65
N ASP A 63 18.75 13.08 -10.13
CA ASP A 63 17.64 13.64 -9.34
C ASP A 63 16.95 12.62 -8.43
N MET A 64 17.28 11.32 -8.57
CA MET A 64 16.68 10.24 -7.76
C MET A 64 17.33 10.05 -6.38
N LYS A 65 18.37 10.82 -6.03
CA LYS A 65 19.03 10.72 -4.71
C LYS A 65 18.37 11.55 -3.59
N GLY A 66 17.38 12.37 -3.89
CA GLY A 66 16.83 13.35 -2.94
C GLY A 66 15.40 13.12 -2.43
N ALA A 67 14.64 12.20 -3.03
CA ALA A 67 13.28 11.89 -2.58
C ALA A 67 13.33 10.83 -1.48
N ALA A 68 13.64 11.28 -0.25
CA ALA A 68 13.46 10.49 0.96
C ALA A 68 12.02 9.97 0.99
N SER A 69 11.91 8.65 0.83
CA SER A 69 10.71 7.87 1.08
C SER A 69 10.18 8.20 2.49
N SER A 70 8.87 8.11 2.66
CA SER A 70 8.18 8.34 3.93
C SER A 70 8.96 7.78 5.13
N GLU A 71 9.28 8.68 6.05
CA GLU A 71 10.30 8.59 7.10
C GLU A 71 10.17 7.40 8.06
N VAL A 72 9.01 6.72 8.09
CA VAL A 72 8.73 5.61 9.02
C VAL A 72 9.03 4.23 8.42
N GLY A 73 8.87 4.06 7.10
CA GLY A 73 9.11 2.77 6.43
C GLY A 73 10.55 2.62 5.90
N GLY A 74 11.07 3.67 5.25
CA GLY A 74 12.39 3.64 4.63
C GLY A 74 13.55 3.64 5.62
N ALA A 75 13.37 4.27 6.79
CA ALA A 75 14.42 4.34 7.80
C ALA A 75 14.60 3.01 8.56
N MET A 76 13.50 2.30 8.85
CA MET A 76 13.55 1.04 9.61
C MET A 76 14.06 -0.12 8.74
N GLY A 77 13.53 -0.25 7.52
CA GLY A 77 14.00 -1.26 6.56
C GLY A 77 15.42 -0.98 6.08
N GLY A 78 15.73 0.28 5.75
CA GLY A 78 17.07 0.70 5.30
C GLY A 78 18.16 0.56 6.37
N ALA A 79 17.85 0.67 7.67
CA ALA A 79 18.82 0.43 8.73
C ALA A 79 19.10 -1.06 8.93
N VAL A 80 18.08 -1.93 8.83
CA VAL A 80 18.25 -3.39 8.92
C VAL A 80 18.98 -3.92 7.68
N LEU A 81 18.54 -3.52 6.48
CA LEU A 81 19.22 -3.87 5.23
C LEU A 81 20.62 -3.27 5.18
N GLY A 82 20.79 -2.02 5.64
CA GLY A 82 22.08 -1.34 5.73
C GLY A 82 23.02 -2.00 6.73
N GLY A 83 22.51 -2.45 7.88
CA GLY A 83 23.27 -3.22 8.87
C GLY A 83 23.67 -4.60 8.37
N LEU A 84 22.77 -5.30 7.67
CA LEU A 84 23.06 -6.61 7.06
C LEU A 84 24.04 -6.49 5.89
N ILE A 85 23.87 -5.49 5.01
CA ILE A 85 24.72 -5.27 3.81
C ILE A 85 26.06 -4.61 4.16
N ALA A 86 26.13 -3.72 5.15
CA ALA A 86 27.41 -3.18 5.63
C ALA A 86 28.08 -4.07 6.69
N GLY A 87 27.36 -5.08 7.19
CA GLY A 87 27.81 -6.03 8.20
C GLY A 87 28.52 -7.26 7.62
N PRO A 88 28.80 -8.27 8.47
CA PRO A 88 29.49 -9.50 8.05
C PRO A 88 28.75 -10.26 6.94
N PHE A 89 27.42 -10.17 6.88
CA PHE A 89 26.62 -10.79 5.83
C PHE A 89 26.81 -10.14 4.46
N GLY A 90 26.88 -8.82 4.39
CA GLY A 90 27.09 -8.13 3.13
C GLY A 90 28.50 -8.28 2.57
N ALA A 91 29.51 -8.52 3.41
CA ALA A 91 30.82 -8.95 2.93
C ALA A 91 30.76 -10.33 2.24
N ILE A 92 30.02 -11.28 2.83
CA ILE A 92 29.81 -12.63 2.26
C ILE A 92 28.99 -12.55 0.97
N TRP A 93 27.97 -11.68 0.92
CA TRP A 93 27.11 -11.50 -0.25
C TRP A 93 27.78 -10.73 -1.40
N GLY A 94 28.51 -9.67 -1.07
CA GLY A 94 29.26 -8.90 -2.04
C GLY A 94 30.33 -9.77 -2.72
N ALA A 95 30.96 -10.65 -1.95
CA ALA A 95 31.91 -11.64 -2.48
C ALA A 95 31.24 -12.67 -3.40
N SER A 96 30.04 -13.18 -3.07
CA SER A 96 29.35 -14.20 -3.89
C SER A 96 28.80 -13.64 -5.21
N VAL A 97 28.26 -12.41 -5.20
CA VAL A 97 27.78 -11.75 -6.42
C VAL A 97 28.95 -11.34 -7.33
N GLY A 98 30.10 -10.94 -6.75
CA GLY A 98 31.31 -10.61 -7.50
C GLY A 98 32.02 -11.83 -8.10
N ALA A 99 31.98 -12.99 -7.44
CA ALA A 99 32.66 -14.20 -7.89
C ALA A 99 32.01 -14.88 -9.11
N GLY A 100 30.70 -14.67 -9.33
CA GLY A 100 29.95 -15.27 -10.44
C GLY A 100 30.23 -14.68 -11.84
N PHE A 101 30.91 -13.53 -11.92
CA PHE A 101 31.28 -12.90 -13.19
C PHE A 101 32.77 -13.15 -13.51
N GLY A 102 33.10 -14.36 -14.00
CA GLY A 102 34.34 -14.60 -14.75
C GLY A 102 35.44 -15.46 -14.10
N GLY A 103 35.17 -16.20 -13.02
CA GLY A 103 36.14 -17.12 -12.41
C GLY A 103 36.30 -18.45 -13.15
N ASN A 104 37.54 -18.94 -13.30
CA ASN A 104 37.81 -20.33 -13.71
C ASN A 104 37.34 -21.31 -12.61
N ALA A 105 36.87 -22.52 -12.96
CA ALA A 105 36.35 -23.53 -12.02
C ALA A 105 37.27 -23.92 -10.84
N ARG A 106 38.58 -23.61 -10.89
CA ARG A 106 39.50 -23.74 -9.74
C ARG A 106 39.38 -22.58 -8.76
N ALA A 107 39.22 -21.35 -9.26
CA ALA A 107 38.99 -20.18 -8.45
C ALA A 107 37.64 -20.25 -7.73
N GLU A 108 36.63 -20.88 -8.34
CA GLU A 108 35.34 -21.14 -7.68
C GLU A 108 35.49 -22.05 -6.45
N ARG A 109 36.23 -23.16 -6.56
CA ARG A 109 36.45 -24.06 -5.41
C ARG A 109 37.28 -23.42 -4.28
N GLU A 110 38.28 -22.61 -4.65
CA GLU A 110 39.07 -21.85 -3.66
C GLU A 110 38.22 -20.77 -2.98
N ALA A 111 37.33 -20.11 -3.73
CA ALA A 111 36.38 -19.15 -3.19
C ALA A 111 35.35 -19.82 -2.27
N GLU A 112 34.78 -20.97 -2.67
CA GLU A 112 33.85 -21.75 -1.84
C GLU A 112 34.50 -22.20 -0.53
N ALA A 113 35.74 -22.73 -0.57
CA ALA A 113 36.46 -23.15 0.62
C ALA A 113 36.80 -21.98 1.54
N ALA A 114 37.18 -20.83 0.98
CA ALA A 114 37.43 -19.60 1.75
C ALA A 114 36.13 -19.08 2.38
N GLN A 115 35.02 -19.16 1.66
CA GLN A 115 33.70 -18.74 2.13
C GLN A 115 33.21 -19.66 3.25
N GLU A 116 33.41 -20.97 3.13
CA GLU A 116 33.06 -21.93 4.18
C GLU A 116 33.93 -21.73 5.44
N ALA A 117 35.23 -21.48 5.28
CA ALA A 117 36.12 -21.19 6.38
C ALA A 117 35.73 -19.89 7.11
N GLU A 118 35.35 -18.85 6.35
CA GLU A 118 34.90 -17.58 6.90
C GLU A 118 33.53 -17.70 7.59
N MET A 119 32.59 -18.45 7.00
CA MET A 119 31.31 -18.76 7.64
C MET A 119 31.51 -19.49 8.97
N LYS A 120 32.39 -20.50 9.01
CA LYS A 120 32.77 -21.18 10.26
C LYS A 120 33.41 -20.23 11.27
N ARG A 121 34.29 -19.33 10.83
CA ARG A 121 34.91 -18.31 11.70
C ARG A 121 33.88 -17.37 12.33
N LEU A 122 32.81 -17.08 11.59
CA LEU A 122 31.72 -16.21 12.03
C LEU A 122 30.64 -16.96 12.85
N GLY A 123 30.76 -18.28 13.02
CA GLY A 123 29.73 -19.10 13.68
C GLY A 123 28.45 -19.25 12.85
N LEU A 124 28.54 -19.05 11.54
CA LEU A 124 27.44 -19.17 10.59
C LEU A 124 27.39 -20.58 10.04
N THR A 125 26.29 -21.29 10.30
CA THR A 125 25.99 -22.52 9.57
C THR A 125 25.43 -22.16 8.19
N PRO A 126 25.61 -23.02 7.16
CA PRO A 126 25.05 -22.79 5.83
C PRO A 126 23.54 -22.52 5.84
N GLU A 127 22.81 -23.16 6.75
CA GLU A 127 21.37 -23.00 6.93
C GLU A 127 21.03 -21.60 7.43
N ILE A 128 21.75 -21.07 8.42
CA ILE A 128 21.55 -19.72 8.95
C ILE A 128 21.91 -18.67 7.89
N ALA A 129 22.98 -18.90 7.13
CA ALA A 129 23.34 -18.03 6.01
C ALA A 129 22.24 -18.01 4.94
N ALA A 130 21.65 -19.16 4.60
CA ALA A 130 20.52 -19.25 3.67
C ALA A 130 19.25 -18.57 4.20
N MET A 131 18.95 -18.69 5.50
CA MET A 131 17.81 -18.00 6.12
C MET A 131 17.99 -16.49 6.13
N ALA A 132 19.18 -15.99 6.48
CA ALA A 132 19.50 -14.57 6.41
C ALA A 132 19.35 -14.06 4.97
N ALA A 133 19.77 -14.86 4.00
CA ALA A 133 19.65 -14.55 2.59
C ALA A 133 18.24 -14.43 2.07
N GLU A 134 17.38 -15.37 2.46
CA GLU A 134 15.97 -15.31 2.16
C GLU A 134 15.33 -14.08 2.81
N ALA A 135 15.62 -13.80 4.08
CA ALA A 135 15.07 -12.64 4.79
C ALA A 135 15.45 -11.30 4.15
N VAL A 136 16.70 -11.13 3.69
CA VAL A 136 17.13 -9.92 2.97
C VAL A 136 16.40 -9.77 1.63
N ARG A 137 16.22 -10.88 0.89
CA ARG A 137 15.47 -10.86 -0.38
C ARG A 137 14.01 -10.50 -0.14
N ASP A 138 13.37 -11.16 0.82
CA ASP A 138 11.98 -10.92 1.21
C ASP A 138 11.78 -9.45 1.63
N LEU A 139 12.71 -8.91 2.43
CA LEU A 139 12.64 -7.53 2.89
C LEU A 139 12.74 -6.54 1.72
N LYS A 140 13.68 -6.76 0.79
CA LYS A 140 13.82 -5.92 -0.41
C LYS A 140 12.58 -5.96 -1.30
N GLU A 141 12.00 -7.15 -1.50
CA GLU A 141 10.76 -7.30 -2.26
C GLU A 141 9.58 -6.60 -1.57
N ALA A 142 9.47 -6.71 -0.24
CA ALA A 142 8.43 -6.06 0.54
C ALA A 142 8.57 -4.53 0.54
N GLU A 143 9.79 -3.99 0.60
CA GLU A 143 10.06 -2.56 0.45
C GLU A 143 9.63 -2.02 -0.92
N LEU A 144 9.95 -2.75 -2.00
CA LEU A 144 9.50 -2.38 -3.35
C LEU A 144 7.97 -2.43 -3.47
N ALA A 145 7.33 -3.44 -2.89
CA ALA A 145 5.86 -3.54 -2.86
C ALA A 145 5.24 -2.35 -2.11
N LEU A 146 5.77 -2.02 -0.92
CA LEU A 146 5.31 -0.87 -0.15
C LEU A 146 5.48 0.44 -0.94
N GLU A 147 6.61 0.62 -1.62
CA GLU A 147 6.84 1.81 -2.45
C GLU A 147 5.78 1.97 -3.54
N LEU A 148 5.43 0.88 -4.23
CA LEU A 148 4.37 0.87 -5.23
C LEU A 148 2.99 1.20 -4.61
N SER A 149 2.69 0.63 -3.44
CA SER A 149 1.44 0.91 -2.70
C SER A 149 1.34 2.37 -2.26
N ILE A 150 2.44 2.97 -1.77
CA ILE A 150 2.49 4.40 -1.40
C ILE A 150 2.28 5.28 -2.63
N ARG A 151 2.94 5.00 -3.77
CA ARG A 151 2.74 5.76 -5.01
C ARG A 151 1.29 5.69 -5.50
N ALA A 152 0.66 4.52 -5.39
CA ALA A 152 -0.76 4.36 -5.72
C ALA A 152 -1.65 5.19 -4.79
N PHE A 153 -1.39 5.14 -3.48
CA PHE A 153 -2.10 5.96 -2.48
C PHE A 153 -1.97 7.46 -2.77
N ASP A 154 -0.75 7.96 -3.00
CA ASP A 154 -0.50 9.37 -3.28
C ASP A 154 -1.18 9.83 -4.58
N SER A 155 -1.15 9.00 -5.62
CA SER A 155 -1.85 9.27 -6.87
C SER A 155 -3.37 9.39 -6.66
N GLN A 156 -3.97 8.46 -5.91
CA GLN A 156 -5.42 8.50 -5.63
C GLN A 156 -5.80 9.67 -4.74
N ARG A 157 -4.96 10.01 -3.77
CA ARG A 157 -5.16 11.18 -2.93
C ARG A 157 -5.13 12.48 -3.75
N ALA A 158 -4.18 12.60 -4.67
CA ALA A 158 -4.09 13.75 -5.56
C ALA A 158 -5.33 13.87 -6.47
N LEU A 159 -5.85 12.76 -6.98
CA LEU A 159 -7.10 12.71 -7.73
C LEU A 159 -8.29 13.21 -6.90
N CYS A 160 -8.44 12.71 -5.66
CA CYS A 160 -9.52 13.15 -4.76
C CYS A 160 -9.48 14.66 -4.52
N VAL A 161 -8.30 15.22 -4.24
CA VAL A 161 -8.13 16.68 -4.04
C VAL A 161 -8.49 17.45 -5.32
N GLY A 162 -8.11 16.94 -6.49
CA GLY A 162 -8.46 17.54 -7.77
C GLY A 162 -9.96 17.56 -8.04
N LEU A 163 -10.65 16.44 -7.80
CA LEU A 163 -12.10 16.30 -7.94
C LEU A 163 -12.86 17.19 -6.96
N GLU A 164 -12.43 17.25 -5.70
CA GLU A 164 -13.04 18.12 -4.69
C GLU A 164 -12.94 19.60 -5.10
N ARG A 165 -11.76 20.05 -5.56
CA ARG A 165 -11.58 21.41 -6.05
C ARG A 165 -12.48 21.69 -7.26
N ALA A 166 -12.52 20.79 -8.24
CA ALA A 166 -13.35 20.94 -9.43
C ALA A 166 -14.85 21.01 -9.07
N ALA A 167 -15.31 20.22 -8.09
CA ALA A 167 -16.68 20.26 -7.61
C ALA A 167 -17.01 21.60 -6.91
N GLN A 168 -16.07 22.15 -6.14
CA GLN A 168 -16.21 23.48 -5.52
C GLN A 168 -16.26 24.60 -6.58
N GLU A 169 -15.39 24.55 -7.59
CA GLU A 169 -15.40 25.50 -8.72
C GLU A 169 -16.72 25.46 -9.49
N ALA A 170 -17.25 24.25 -9.77
CA ALA A 170 -18.55 24.09 -10.41
C ALA A 170 -19.70 24.64 -9.56
N TYR A 171 -19.60 24.57 -8.23
CA TYR A 171 -20.58 25.18 -7.34
C TYR A 171 -20.51 26.71 -7.38
N ALA A 172 -19.31 27.29 -7.28
CA ALA A 172 -19.12 28.74 -7.37
C ALA A 172 -19.64 29.30 -8.70
N ALA A 173 -19.36 28.62 -9.82
CA ALA A 173 -19.89 28.99 -11.13
C ALA A 173 -21.43 28.97 -11.17
N ALA A 174 -22.06 28.02 -10.48
CA ALA A 174 -23.52 27.99 -10.37
C ALA A 174 -24.06 29.19 -9.57
N GLU A 175 -23.40 29.57 -8.48
CA GLU A 175 -23.78 30.73 -7.67
C GLU A 175 -23.65 32.04 -8.47
N GLU A 176 -22.57 32.21 -9.22
CA GLU A 176 -22.35 33.36 -10.11
C GLU A 176 -23.42 33.44 -11.22
N ALA A 177 -23.75 32.31 -11.85
CA ALA A 177 -24.79 32.25 -12.89
C ALA A 177 -26.18 32.58 -12.33
N MET A 178 -26.52 32.11 -11.12
CA MET A 178 -27.76 32.47 -10.43
C MET A 178 -27.83 33.97 -10.13
N ALA A 179 -26.74 34.56 -9.64
CA ALA A 179 -26.68 36.00 -9.38
C ALA A 179 -26.84 36.83 -10.66
N ALA A 180 -26.42 36.30 -11.81
CA ALA A 180 -26.59 36.92 -13.12
C ALA A 180 -27.95 36.65 -13.78
N GLY A 181 -28.87 35.90 -13.14
CA GLY A 181 -30.16 35.53 -13.71
C GLY A 181 -30.09 34.51 -14.85
N LYS A 182 -28.97 33.77 -14.96
CA LYS A 182 -28.73 32.77 -16.01
C LYS A 182 -29.03 31.36 -15.48
N GLU A 183 -30.32 31.02 -15.40
CA GLU A 183 -30.78 29.78 -14.75
C GLU A 183 -30.26 28.50 -15.43
N GLU A 184 -30.23 28.46 -16.76
CA GLU A 184 -29.74 27.27 -17.48
C GLU A 184 -28.24 27.01 -17.26
N ASP A 185 -27.43 28.06 -17.19
CA ASP A 185 -25.98 27.95 -16.90
C ASP A 185 -25.75 27.47 -15.46
N ALA A 186 -26.56 27.96 -14.51
CA ALA A 186 -26.51 27.49 -13.13
C ALA A 186 -26.87 26.00 -13.02
N LYS A 187 -27.94 25.58 -13.71
CA LYS A 187 -28.37 24.18 -13.76
C LYS A 187 -27.29 23.28 -14.36
N ALA A 188 -26.66 23.69 -15.46
CA ALA A 188 -25.56 22.93 -16.08
C ALA A 188 -24.38 22.77 -15.10
N SER A 189 -24.01 23.84 -14.38
CA SER A 189 -22.93 23.82 -13.40
C SER A 189 -23.24 22.92 -12.19
N LEU A 190 -24.49 22.90 -11.72
CA LEU A 190 -24.95 21.98 -10.66
C LEU A 190 -24.95 20.52 -11.10
N LEU A 191 -25.36 20.23 -12.34
CA LEU A 191 -25.27 18.87 -12.89
C LEU A 191 -23.82 18.40 -12.99
N ARG A 192 -22.91 19.27 -13.44
CA ARG A 192 -21.47 18.97 -13.46
C ARG A 192 -20.91 18.71 -12.06
N ARG A 193 -21.26 19.53 -11.07
CA ARG A 193 -20.87 19.32 -9.67
C ARG A 193 -21.32 17.95 -9.18
N ARG A 194 -22.56 17.55 -9.48
CA ARG A 194 -23.09 16.25 -9.09
C ARG A 194 -22.26 15.11 -9.69
N ALA A 195 -21.99 15.15 -11.00
CA ALA A 195 -21.13 14.15 -11.64
C ALA A 195 -19.73 14.07 -10.99
N LEU A 196 -19.10 15.21 -10.74
CA LEU A 196 -17.80 15.27 -10.04
C LEU A 196 -17.86 14.73 -8.60
N THR A 197 -19.00 14.88 -7.92
CA THR A 197 -19.20 14.36 -6.56
C THR A 197 -19.35 12.84 -6.58
N ASP A 198 -20.07 12.30 -7.57
CA ASP A 198 -20.20 10.85 -7.76
C ASP A 198 -18.82 10.23 -8.11
N GLU A 199 -18.02 10.89 -8.95
CA GLU A 199 -16.63 10.49 -9.24
C GLU A 199 -15.73 10.56 -8.00
N LEU A 200 -15.89 11.60 -7.17
CA LEU A 200 -15.14 11.74 -5.91
C LEU A 200 -15.45 10.62 -4.92
N GLU A 201 -16.72 10.19 -4.84
CA GLU A 201 -17.12 9.07 -3.98
C GLU A 201 -16.40 7.78 -4.39
N ALA A 202 -16.38 7.47 -5.69
CA ALA A 202 -15.65 6.33 -6.23
C ALA A 202 -14.13 6.43 -5.96
N ALA A 203 -13.52 7.58 -6.24
CA ALA A 203 -12.09 7.81 -5.99
C ALA A 203 -11.72 7.70 -4.50
N THR A 204 -12.62 8.09 -3.59
CA THR A 204 -12.43 7.96 -2.14
C THR A 204 -12.46 6.49 -1.71
N ALA A 205 -13.34 5.67 -2.30
CA ALA A 205 -13.35 4.24 -2.06
C ALA A 205 -12.02 3.59 -2.50
N ASP A 206 -11.52 3.94 -3.68
CA ASP A 206 -10.23 3.47 -4.20
C ASP A 206 -9.05 3.92 -3.32
N LEU A 207 -9.07 5.17 -2.84
CA LEU A 207 -8.08 5.69 -1.90
C LEU A 207 -8.03 4.86 -0.62
N SER A 208 -9.20 4.52 -0.05
CA SER A 208 -9.28 3.68 1.15
C SER A 208 -8.68 2.28 0.92
N THR A 209 -8.85 1.73 -0.28
CA THR A 209 -8.28 0.43 -0.66
C THR A 209 -6.77 0.52 -0.81
N ALA A 210 -6.25 1.58 -1.43
CA ALA A 210 -4.81 1.83 -1.52
C ALA A 210 -4.16 2.02 -0.13
N GLU A 211 -4.84 2.73 0.78
CA GLU A 211 -4.39 2.91 2.17
C GLU A 211 -4.27 1.57 2.91
N ARG A 212 -5.30 0.70 2.80
CA ARG A 212 -5.26 -0.65 3.40
C ARG A 212 -4.11 -1.49 2.86
N ARG A 213 -3.82 -1.43 1.56
CA ARG A 213 -2.68 -2.12 0.94
C ARG A 213 -1.36 -1.62 1.49
N ALA A 214 -1.14 -0.31 1.53
CA ALA A 214 0.08 0.28 2.08
C ALA A 214 0.28 -0.10 3.57
N SER A 215 -0.79 -0.09 4.38
CA SER A 215 -0.72 -0.53 5.78
C SER A 215 -0.33 -2.01 5.89
N ARG A 216 -0.90 -2.89 5.06
CA ARG A 216 -0.57 -4.32 5.02
C ARG A 216 0.90 -4.53 4.66
N ASP A 217 1.41 -3.82 3.66
CA ASP A 217 2.81 -3.93 3.25
C ASP A 217 3.77 -3.44 4.35
N GLN A 218 3.40 -2.41 5.11
CA GLN A 218 4.17 -1.98 6.29
C GLN A 218 4.22 -3.07 7.37
N ASP A 219 3.11 -3.74 7.62
CA ASP A 219 3.06 -4.83 8.61
C ASP A 219 3.87 -6.04 8.14
N ASN A 220 3.85 -6.36 6.84
CA ASN A 220 4.71 -7.38 6.25
C ASN A 220 6.20 -7.05 6.46
N ILE A 221 6.62 -5.81 6.22
CA ILE A 221 8.00 -5.36 6.47
C ILE A 221 8.37 -5.53 7.96
N LYS A 222 7.47 -5.20 8.90
CA LYS A 222 7.73 -5.39 10.33
C LYS A 222 7.96 -6.86 10.68
N ILE A 223 7.11 -7.76 10.15
CA ILE A 223 7.23 -9.20 10.37
C ILE A 223 8.57 -9.72 9.83
N ILE A 224 8.95 -9.34 8.61
CA ILE A 224 10.22 -9.74 8.00
C ILE A 224 11.41 -9.18 8.78
N SER A 225 11.33 -7.93 9.24
CA SER A 225 12.38 -7.29 10.04
C SER A 225 12.57 -7.96 11.41
N GLN A 226 11.48 -8.38 12.05
CA GLN A 226 11.54 -9.16 13.29
C GLN A 226 12.23 -10.51 13.06
N ARG A 227 11.90 -11.22 11.97
CA ARG A 227 12.59 -12.46 11.58
C ARG A 227 14.08 -12.23 11.34
N ALA A 228 14.46 -11.14 10.65
CA ALA A 228 15.86 -10.79 10.45
C ALA A 228 16.59 -10.57 11.78
N THR A 229 15.95 -9.90 12.74
CA THR A 229 16.48 -9.68 14.09
C THR A 229 16.68 -11.01 14.83
N GLN A 230 15.73 -11.94 14.75
CA GLN A 230 15.87 -13.28 15.36
C GLN A 230 17.04 -14.06 14.75
N ILE A 231 17.25 -13.95 13.43
CA ILE A 231 18.41 -14.56 12.77
C ILE A 231 19.70 -13.95 13.33
N GLU A 232 19.78 -12.64 13.50
CA GLU A 232 20.95 -11.97 14.11
C GLU A 232 21.21 -12.45 15.54
N GLU A 233 20.17 -12.65 16.34
CA GLU A 233 20.29 -13.19 17.71
C GLU A 233 20.85 -14.61 17.72
N ILE A 234 20.43 -15.45 16.77
CA ILE A 234 20.95 -16.81 16.59
C ILE A 234 22.42 -16.79 16.20
N VAL A 235 22.79 -15.93 15.26
CA VAL A 235 24.18 -15.75 14.83
C VAL A 235 25.04 -15.31 16.01
N LYS A 236 24.55 -14.36 16.81
CA LYS A 236 25.24 -13.87 17.99
C LYS A 236 25.40 -14.98 19.05
N ALA A 237 24.36 -15.75 19.32
CA ALA A 237 24.41 -16.85 20.27
C ALA A 237 25.42 -17.93 19.84
N ASN A 238 25.39 -18.34 18.56
CA ASN A 238 26.35 -19.31 18.01
C ASN A 238 27.80 -18.82 18.10
N ARG A 239 28.04 -17.53 17.81
CA ARG A 239 29.37 -16.94 17.95
C ARG A 239 29.88 -16.92 19.40
N GLU A 240 28.99 -16.76 20.35
CA GLU A 240 29.29 -16.77 21.79
C GLU A 240 29.29 -18.19 22.39
N GLY A 241 29.01 -19.22 21.59
CA GLY A 241 28.92 -20.61 22.05
C GLY A 241 27.73 -20.86 22.99
N ARG A 242 26.69 -20.02 22.92
CA ARG A 242 25.46 -20.19 23.70
C ARG A 242 24.48 -21.08 22.94
N GLU A 243 24.02 -22.16 23.58
CA GLU A 243 22.89 -22.93 23.06
C GLU A 243 21.60 -22.11 23.21
N LEU A 244 20.91 -21.90 22.09
CA LEU A 244 19.57 -21.33 22.11
C LEU A 244 18.53 -22.41 22.37
N PRO A 245 17.43 -22.08 23.07
CA PRO A 245 16.35 -23.02 23.30
C PRO A 245 15.74 -23.45 21.96
N ALA A 246 15.43 -24.75 21.82
CA ALA A 246 14.90 -25.34 20.58
C ALA A 246 13.60 -24.68 20.07
N SER A 247 12.87 -23.96 20.93
CA SER A 247 11.71 -23.15 20.58
C SER A 247 12.03 -22.00 19.61
N ASP A 248 13.24 -21.43 19.69
CA ASP A 248 13.60 -20.24 18.91
C ASP A 248 13.87 -20.60 17.45
N TYR A 249 14.27 -21.84 17.19
CA TYR A 249 14.47 -22.35 15.84
C TYR A 249 13.14 -22.63 15.12
N SER A 250 12.09 -23.08 15.80
CA SER A 250 10.81 -23.39 15.13
C SER A 250 10.07 -22.13 14.67
N ALA A 251 10.25 -21.00 15.37
CA ALA A 251 9.72 -19.70 15.00
C ALA A 251 10.29 -19.19 13.66
N LEU A 252 11.51 -19.58 13.30
CA LEU A 252 12.13 -19.20 12.02
C LEU A 252 11.52 -19.92 10.80
N TYR A 253 11.09 -21.17 10.98
CA TYR A 253 10.58 -22.00 9.89
C TYR A 253 9.08 -21.82 9.64
N ASN A 254 8.32 -21.44 10.67
CA ASN A 254 6.92 -21.07 10.53
C ASN A 254 6.84 -19.60 10.12
N ASN A 255 6.91 -19.34 8.81
CA ASN A 255 6.76 -18.00 8.26
C ASN A 255 5.27 -17.71 7.97
N PRO A 256 4.54 -17.00 8.86
CA PRO A 256 3.15 -16.62 8.60
C PRO A 256 3.03 -15.70 7.38
N ALA A 257 4.06 -14.87 7.10
CA ALA A 257 4.05 -14.01 5.93
C ALA A 257 4.17 -14.79 4.62
N ARG A 258 4.62 -16.06 4.63
CA ARG A 258 4.71 -16.88 3.41
C ARG A 258 3.41 -17.63 3.11
N THR A 259 2.68 -18.06 4.14
CA THR A 259 1.36 -18.69 3.96
C THR A 259 0.33 -17.67 3.49
N ASP A 260 0.41 -16.44 3.98
CA ASP A 260 -0.59 -15.41 3.64
C ASP A 260 -0.29 -14.71 2.30
N ARG A 261 0.97 -14.75 1.83
CA ARG A 261 1.40 -14.12 0.55
C ARG A 261 0.74 -14.73 -0.69
N TRP A 262 0.37 -16.01 -0.66
CA TRP A 262 -0.31 -16.68 -1.77
C TRP A 262 -1.84 -16.71 -1.61
N ASP A 263 -2.36 -16.57 -0.40
CA ASP A 263 -3.80 -16.57 -0.14
C ASP A 263 -4.40 -15.15 -0.31
N ALA A 264 -3.67 -14.10 0.03
CA ALA A 264 -4.19 -12.72 0.00
C ALA A 264 -4.29 -12.11 -1.41
N THR A 265 -3.50 -12.57 -2.38
CA THR A 265 -3.73 -12.21 -3.79
C THR A 265 -4.92 -12.93 -4.41
N VAL A 266 -5.51 -13.91 -3.71
CA VAL A 266 -6.75 -14.57 -4.13
C VAL A 266 -7.94 -13.96 -3.38
N GLN A 267 -7.77 -13.59 -2.11
CA GLN A 267 -8.85 -13.12 -1.26
C GLN A 267 -9.37 -11.70 -1.59
N ASP A 268 -8.53 -10.78 -2.09
CA ASP A 268 -8.98 -9.47 -2.59
C ASP A 268 -9.57 -9.53 -4.03
N TYR A 269 -9.55 -10.71 -4.68
CA TYR A 269 -10.30 -10.99 -5.92
C TYR A 269 -11.52 -11.90 -5.70
N GLU A 270 -11.85 -12.24 -4.45
CA GLU A 270 -13.18 -12.78 -4.11
C GLU A 270 -14.26 -11.68 -4.06
N GLU A 271 -14.08 -10.60 -4.82
CA GLU A 271 -15.22 -9.88 -5.34
C GLU A 271 -15.93 -10.81 -6.32
N GLU A 272 -16.77 -11.69 -5.74
CA GLU A 272 -17.57 -12.72 -6.39
C GLU A 272 -18.01 -12.23 -7.77
N ASP A 273 -17.49 -12.90 -8.81
CA ASP A 273 -17.65 -12.50 -10.22
C ASP A 273 -19.06 -11.93 -10.43
N PRO A 274 -19.20 -10.69 -10.95
CA PRO A 274 -20.51 -10.07 -11.12
C PRO A 274 -21.50 -10.96 -11.89
N LEU A 275 -21.01 -11.84 -12.78
CA LEU A 275 -21.84 -12.88 -13.40
C LEU A 275 -22.30 -13.95 -12.42
N MET A 276 -21.43 -14.43 -11.52
CA MET A 276 -21.78 -15.40 -10.48
C MET A 276 -22.78 -14.83 -9.48
N LYS A 277 -22.66 -13.54 -9.12
CA LYS A 277 -23.67 -12.83 -8.33
C LYS A 277 -25.03 -12.78 -9.02
N GLN A 278 -25.05 -12.50 -10.33
CA GLN A 278 -26.30 -12.48 -11.10
C GLN A 278 -26.90 -13.89 -11.25
N PHE A 279 -26.08 -14.91 -11.48
CA PHE A 279 -26.53 -16.30 -11.56
C PHE A 279 -27.17 -16.78 -10.25
N ARG A 280 -26.52 -16.49 -9.11
CA ARG A 280 -27.05 -16.88 -7.81
C ARG A 280 -28.36 -16.14 -7.48
N LYS A 281 -28.46 -14.86 -7.87
CA LYS A 281 -29.70 -14.09 -7.76
C LYS A 281 -30.83 -14.67 -8.63
N LEU A 282 -30.52 -15.11 -9.84
CA LEU A 282 -31.49 -15.79 -10.73
C LEU A 282 -31.94 -17.15 -10.16
N GLU A 283 -31.02 -17.95 -9.61
CA GLU A 283 -31.38 -19.22 -8.94
C GLU A 283 -32.28 -19.01 -7.73
N GLU A 284 -32.03 -17.97 -6.92
CA GLU A 284 -32.90 -17.63 -5.78
C GLU A 284 -34.30 -17.18 -6.24
N ASP A 285 -34.38 -16.41 -7.32
CA ASP A 285 -35.66 -15.98 -7.90
C ASP A 285 -36.44 -17.16 -8.51
N ASP A 286 -35.78 -18.11 -9.16
CA ASP A 286 -36.41 -19.33 -9.69
C ASP A 286 -36.89 -20.26 -8.57
N LYS A 287 -36.10 -20.43 -7.49
CA LYS A 287 -36.55 -21.17 -6.29
C LYS A 287 -37.78 -20.56 -5.65
N ARG A 288 -37.93 -19.23 -5.68
CA ARG A 288 -39.12 -18.53 -5.19
C ARG A 288 -40.34 -18.66 -6.10
N ARG A 289 -40.15 -18.87 -7.41
CA ARG A 289 -41.23 -19.06 -8.38
C ARG A 289 -41.71 -20.51 -8.46
N GLY A 290 -40.86 -21.48 -8.08
CA GLY A 290 -41.18 -22.90 -8.05
C GLY A 290 -41.78 -23.42 -6.74
N SER A 291 -41.94 -22.57 -5.72
CA SER A 291 -42.60 -22.85 -4.43
C SER A 291 -43.99 -22.22 -4.38
#